data_AF-A0A353LNF3-F1
#
_entry.id   AF-A0A353LNF3-F1
#
_cell.length_a   1.000
_cell.length_b   1.000
_cell.length_c   1.000
_cell.angle_alpha   90.00
_cell.angle_beta   90.00
_cell.angle_gamma   90.00
#
_symmetry.space_group_name_H-M   'P 1'
#
loop_
_entity.id
_entity.type
_entity.pdbx_description
1 polymer ?
#
loop_
_entity_poly.entity_id
_entity_poly.type
_entity_poly.pdbx_seq_one_letter_code
_entity_poly.pdbx_strand_id
1 'polypeptide(L)' 'MTVDNETVRRIARLARIAVKDEELPPLAGELNAILGWVEQLNEVDVAQVPPMT' A
#
# COMPACT_ATOMS: atom_id res chain seq x y z
N MET A 1 9.39 0.30 -3.02
CA MET A 1 9.13 1.13 -1.81
C MET A 1 8.62 0.21 -0.72
N THR A 2 9.17 0.26 0.49
CA THR A 2 8.77 -0.65 1.60
C THR A 2 8.00 0.10 2.69
N VAL A 3 6.92 -0.52 3.16
CA VAL A 3 6.02 0.00 4.19
C VAL A 3 6.28 -0.73 5.50
N ASP A 4 6.37 0.03 6.59
CA ASP A 4 6.57 -0.47 7.95
C ASP A 4 5.28 -0.47 8.79
N ASN A 5 5.36 -1.08 9.97
CA ASN A 5 4.22 -1.21 10.89
C ASN A 5 3.65 0.15 11.34
N GLU A 6 4.49 1.18 11.46
CA GLU A 6 4.02 2.53 11.82
C GLU A 6 3.17 3.13 10.70
N THR A 7 3.62 2.97 9.46
CA THR A 7 2.89 3.42 8.28
C THR A 7 1.57 2.65 8.12
N VAL A 8 1.56 1.33 8.32
CA VAL A 8 0.33 0.53 8.34
C VAL A 8 -0.65 1.03 9.41
N ARG A 9 -0.18 1.28 10.63
CA ARG A 9 -1.00 1.82 11.72
C ARG A 9 -1.60 3.19 11.34
N ARG A 10 -0.82 4.05 10.68
CA ARG A 10 -1.28 5.35 10.20
C ARG A 10 -2.35 5.21 9.11
N ILE A 11 -2.16 4.32 8.15
CA ILE A 11 -3.13 4.04 7.07
C ILE A 11 -4.43 3.49 7.66
N ALA A 12 -4.35 2.53 8.57
CA ALA A 12 -5.51 1.97 9.26
C ALA A 12 -6.32 3.05 9.98
N ARG A 13 -5.64 3.99 10.66
CA ARG A 13 -6.28 5.14 11.30
C ARG A 13 -6.98 6.06 10.30
N LEU A 14 -6.36 6.34 9.15
CA LEU A 14 -6.99 7.16 8.08
C LEU A 14 -8.23 6.48 7.50
N ALA A 15 -8.19 5.16 7.35
CA ALA A 15 -9.31 4.34 6.88
C ALA A 15 -10.37 4.06 7.96
N ARG A 16 -10.16 4.50 9.20
CA ARG A 16 -11.02 4.22 10.37
C ARG A 16 -11.19 2.72 10.65
N ILE A 17 -10.13 1.94 10.39
CA ILE A 17 -10.07 0.51 10.67
C ILE A 17 -9.30 0.30 11.97
N ALA A 18 -9.93 -0.38 12.93
CA ALA A 18 -9.26 -0.80 14.15
C ALA A 18 -8.37 -2.01 13.85
N VAL A 19 -7.09 -1.91 14.21
CA VAL A 19 -6.08 -2.96 14.02
C VAL A 19 -5.33 -3.12 15.33
N LYS A 20 -5.20 -4.37 15.80
CA LYS A 20 -4.42 -4.69 16.99
C LYS A 20 -2.93 -4.71 16.65
N ASP A 21 -2.07 -4.49 17.65
CA ASP A 21 -0.62 -4.47 17.41
C ASP A 21 -0.06 -5.81 16.89
N GLU A 22 -0.68 -6.93 17.26
CA GLU A 22 -0.35 -8.27 16.77
C GLU A 22 -0.66 -8.47 15.28
N GLU A 23 -1.59 -7.70 14.72
CA GLU A 23 -2.02 -7.78 13.33
C GLU A 23 -1.14 -6.91 12.41
N LEU A 24 -0.35 -5.98 12.96
CA LEU A 24 0.48 -5.06 12.17
C LEU A 24 1.57 -5.78 11.35
N PRO A 25 2.39 -6.71 11.90
CA PRO A 25 3.41 -7.38 11.13
C PRO A 25 2.89 -8.15 9.91
N PRO A 26 1.84 -9.00 10.01
CA PRO A 26 1.31 -9.69 8.83
C PRO A 26 0.70 -8.72 7.81
N LEU A 27 -0.04 -7.70 8.26
CA LEU A 27 -0.62 -6.69 7.37
C LEU A 27 0.46 -5.90 6.62
N ALA A 28 1.57 -5.56 7.26
CA ALA A 28 2.69 -4.92 6.57
C ALA A 28 3.28 -5.83 5.49
N GLY A 29 3.41 -7.13 5.75
CA GLY A 29 3.86 -8.11 4.76
C GLY A 29 2.94 -8.17 3.54
N GLU A 30 1.64 -8.29 3.76
CA GLU A 30 0.62 -8.32 2.69
C GLU A 30 0.61 -7.02 1.87
N LEU A 31 0.66 -5.86 2.53
CA LEU A 31 0.67 -4.57 1.85
C LEU A 31 1.93 -4.40 0.98
N ASN A 32 3.09 -4.84 1.48
CA ASN A 32 4.33 -4.82 0.70
C ASN A 32 4.27 -5.75 -0.52
N ALA A 33 3.63 -6.92 -0.41
CA ALA A 33 3.43 -7.80 -1.55
C ALA A 33 2.55 -7.15 -2.63
N ILE A 34 1.46 -6.49 -2.24
CA ILE A 34 0.59 -5.75 -3.17
C ILE A 34 1.36 -4.60 -3.84
N LEU A 35 2.11 -3.80 -3.06
CA LEU A 35 2.90 -2.70 -3.60
C LEU A 35 3.99 -3.17 -4.55
N GLY A 36 4.64 -4.30 -4.25
CA GLY A 36 5.60 -4.93 -5.16
C GLY A 36 4.97 -5.37 -6.48
N TRP A 37 3.72 -5.83 -6.46
CA TRP A 37 2.98 -6.12 -7.70
C TRP A 37 2.62 -4.83 -8.46
N VAL A 38 2.18 -3.78 -7.77
CA VAL A 38 1.88 -2.47 -8.38
C VAL A 38 3.11 -1.84 -9.05
N GLU A 39 4.31 -2.09 -8.54
CA GLU A 39 5.54 -1.58 -9.16
C GLU A 39 5.72 -2.04 -10.62
N GLN A 40 5.16 -3.18 -11.01
CA GLN A 40 5.18 -3.64 -12.41
C GLN A 40 4.39 -2.71 -13.35
N LEU A 41 3.37 -2.02 -12.82
CA LEU A 41 2.57 -1.07 -13.61
C LEU A 41 3.37 0.18 -14.00
N ASN A 42 4.46 0.49 -13.29
CA ASN A 42 5.32 1.63 -13.63
C ASN A 42 6.09 1.44 -14.94
N GLU A 43 6.16 0.21 -15.47
CA GLU A 43 6.80 -0.08 -16.76
C GLU A 43 5.95 0.38 -17.96
N VAL A 44 4.69 0.72 -17.73
CA VAL A 44 3.76 1.14 -18.79
C VAL A 44 3.89 2.64 -19.05
N ASP A 45 4.18 3.02 -20.30
CA ASP A 45 4.20 4.42 -20.71
C ASP A 45 2.78 4.99 -20.82
N VAL A 46 2.52 6.00 -20.00
CA VAL A 46 1.25 6.73 -19.94
C VAL A 46 1.40 8.23 -20.27
N ALA A 47 2.53 8.65 -20.87
CA ALA A 47 2.88 10.06 -21.05
C ALA A 47 1.85 10.90 -21.84
N GLN A 48 1.03 10.27 -22.70
CA GLN A 48 0.02 10.95 -23.51
C GLN A 48 -1.41 10.51 -23.17
N VAL A 49 -1.59 9.74 -22.10
CA VAL A 49 -2.90 9.26 -21.68
C VAL A 49 -3.39 10.13 -20.51
N PRO A 50 -4.48 10.91 -20.69
CA PRO A 50 -5.04 11.69 -19.59
C PRO A 50 -5.69 10.75 -18.55
N PRO A 51 -5.63 11.09 -17.25
CA PRO A 51 -6.27 10.30 -16.20
C PRO A 51 -7.80 10.30 -16.34
N MET A 52 -8.43 9.17 -16.02
CA MET A 52 -9.89 9.02 -15.99
C MET A 52 -10.38 8.98 -14.53
N THR A 53 -11.55 9.57 -14.25
CA THR A 53 -12.18 9.62 -12.93
C THR A 53 -13.27 8.59 -12.75
#